data_AF-A0A2D5NC43-F1
#
_entry.id   AF-A0A2D5NC43-F1
#
_cell.length_a   1.000
_cell.length_b   1.000
_cell.length_c   1.000
_cell.angle_alpha   90.00
_cell.angle_beta   90.00
_cell.angle_gamma   90.00
#
_symmetry.space_group_name_H-M   'P 1'
#
loop_
_entity.id
_entity.type
_entity.pdbx_description
1 polymer ?
#
loop_
_entity_poly.entity_id
_entity_poly.type
_entity_poly.pdbx_seq_one_letter_code
_entity_poly.pdbx_strand_id
1 'polypeptide(L)'
;MVVVSCQSSPTQQNINEHPAAVATSDSALFYLELVERNVLTPAGYTRAAAHFVAQDSLIKTDAVYLMKAGLTCMNQEGAYKLYGVNYLILLSNKFPQDRYAPEALLQLALFFDGTLGDGERAVEFLRVLLKRYPEHTLATDAQALLDLISVSETGEIQTVRDWLNNE
;
A
#
# COMPACT_ATOMS: atom_id res chain seq x y z
N MET A 1 -63.69 42.86 -30.03
CA MET A 1 -62.68 43.89 -29.75
C MET A 1 -61.61 43.21 -28.90
N VAL A 2 -60.37 43.08 -29.44
CA VAL A 2 -59.02 42.99 -28.80
C VAL A 2 -58.94 42.17 -27.48
N VAL A 3 -58.15 41.10 -27.26
CA VAL A 3 -56.71 40.87 -27.55
C VAL A 3 -56.33 39.38 -27.48
N VAL A 4 -55.17 39.08 -28.07
CA VAL A 4 -54.41 37.83 -28.24
C VAL A 4 -53.53 37.46 -27.03
N SER A 5 -53.33 36.16 -26.75
CA SER A 5 -52.02 35.52 -26.42
C SER A 5 -52.17 34.03 -26.06
N CYS A 6 -51.61 33.09 -26.83
CA CYS A 6 -50.24 32.50 -26.68
C CYS A 6 -50.21 31.49 -25.50
N GLN A 7 -49.82 30.21 -25.57
CA GLN A 7 -48.97 29.45 -26.49
C GLN A 7 -49.20 27.91 -26.38
N SER A 8 -48.66 27.24 -27.39
CA SER A 8 -48.44 25.82 -27.67
C SER A 8 -47.87 24.95 -26.53
N SER A 9 -48.41 23.73 -26.39
CA SER A 9 -47.69 22.50 -25.96
C SER A 9 -46.99 21.86 -27.18
N PRO A 10 -46.22 20.74 -27.11
CA PRO A 10 -45.82 19.89 -25.97
C PRO A 10 -44.32 19.50 -25.98
N THR A 11 -43.82 18.83 -24.94
CA THR A 11 -43.05 17.56 -25.05
C THR A 11 -42.59 17.09 -23.66
N GLN A 12 -43.04 15.90 -23.26
CA GLN A 12 -42.42 15.13 -22.19
C GLN A 12 -41.01 14.71 -22.62
N GLN A 13 -39.99 15.25 -21.96
CA GLN A 13 -38.66 14.68 -21.99
C GLN A 13 -38.55 13.69 -20.85
N ASN A 14 -38.54 12.41 -21.23
CA ASN A 14 -38.12 11.29 -20.41
C ASN A 14 -36.61 11.41 -20.22
N ILE A 15 -36.18 12.05 -19.13
CA ILE A 15 -34.78 12.12 -18.74
C ILE A 15 -34.51 10.86 -17.93
N ASN A 16 -34.07 9.81 -18.61
CA ASN A 16 -33.31 8.75 -17.95
C ASN A 16 -32.03 9.38 -17.41
N GLU A 17 -32.08 9.90 -16.20
CA GLU A 17 -30.89 10.20 -15.40
C GLU A 17 -30.20 8.87 -15.10
N HIS A 18 -29.39 8.40 -16.04
CA HIS A 18 -28.22 7.64 -15.66
C HIS A 18 -27.37 8.60 -14.83
N PRO A 19 -27.05 8.30 -13.56
CA PRO A 19 -26.11 9.13 -12.83
C PRO A 19 -24.80 9.04 -13.62
N ALA A 20 -24.46 10.13 -14.30
CA ALA A 20 -23.12 10.32 -14.82
C ALA A 20 -22.23 10.19 -13.60
N ALA A 21 -21.53 9.06 -13.49
CA ALA A 21 -20.55 8.84 -12.45
C ALA A 21 -19.63 10.05 -12.50
N VAL A 22 -19.71 10.89 -11.47
CA VAL A 22 -18.74 11.95 -11.27
C VAL A 22 -17.44 11.20 -11.10
N ALA A 23 -16.66 11.09 -12.17
CA ALA A 23 -15.26 10.76 -12.10
C ALA A 23 -14.66 11.91 -11.30
N THR A 24 -14.71 11.77 -9.97
CA THR A 24 -14.10 12.71 -9.06
C THR A 24 -12.62 12.58 -9.34
N SER A 25 -12.10 13.54 -10.10
CA SER A 25 -10.70 13.63 -10.55
C SER A 25 -9.69 13.81 -9.40
N ASP A 26 -10.11 13.49 -8.17
CA ASP A 26 -9.39 13.67 -6.92
C ASP A 26 -10.01 12.77 -5.83
N SER A 27 -10.08 11.46 -6.10
CA SER A 27 -10.58 10.44 -5.17
C SER A 27 -9.57 9.31 -5.01
N ALA A 28 -9.74 8.48 -3.98
CA ALA A 28 -8.88 7.30 -3.80
C ALA A 28 -8.95 6.36 -5.01
N LEU A 29 -10.13 6.12 -5.60
CA LEU A 29 -10.26 5.32 -6.82
C LEU A 29 -9.47 5.92 -7.99
N PHE A 30 -9.58 7.24 -8.19
CA PHE A 30 -8.82 7.94 -9.22
C PHE A 30 -7.31 7.75 -9.04
N TYR A 31 -6.78 7.94 -7.82
CA TYR A 31 -5.36 7.76 -7.55
C TYR A 31 -4.90 6.29 -7.62
N LEU A 32 -5.76 5.32 -7.29
CA LEU A 32 -5.46 3.89 -7.45
C LEU A 32 -5.18 3.51 -8.92
N GLU A 33 -5.86 4.15 -9.88
CA GLU A 33 -5.60 3.99 -11.32
C GLU A 33 -4.30 4.68 -11.75
N LEU A 34 -4.02 5.87 -11.22
CA LEU A 34 -2.81 6.62 -11.60
C LEU A 34 -1.53 6.01 -11.04
N VAL A 35 -1.56 5.50 -9.80
CA VAL A 35 -0.44 4.77 -9.18
C VAL A 35 -0.09 3.53 -10.01
N GLU A 36 -1.10 2.77 -10.46
CA GLU A 36 -0.88 1.59 -11.31
C GLU A 36 -0.17 1.91 -12.63
N ARG A 37 -0.46 3.09 -13.18
CA ARG A 37 0.14 3.56 -14.44
C ARG A 37 1.53 4.19 -14.23
N ASN A 38 1.94 4.43 -12.98
CA ASN A 38 3.19 5.10 -12.61
C ASN A 38 3.40 6.45 -13.32
N VAL A 39 2.35 7.27 -13.40
CA VAL A 39 2.38 8.57 -14.10
C VAL A 39 2.38 9.79 -13.17
N LEU A 40 2.42 9.56 -11.85
CA LEU A 40 2.36 10.63 -10.85
C LEU A 40 3.72 11.27 -10.63
N THR A 41 3.72 12.59 -10.42
CA THR A 41 4.86 13.31 -9.86
C THR A 41 4.98 13.00 -8.36
N PRO A 42 6.11 13.32 -7.70
CA PRO A 42 6.24 13.15 -6.24
C PRO A 42 5.09 13.80 -5.46
N ALA A 43 4.74 15.05 -5.79
CA ALA A 43 3.58 15.73 -5.18
C ALA A 43 2.24 15.04 -5.49
N GLY A 44 2.14 14.36 -6.64
CA GLY A 44 1.00 13.53 -7.00
C GLY A 44 0.89 12.28 -6.11
N TYR A 45 2.00 11.61 -5.80
CA TYR A 45 2.03 10.51 -4.85
C TYR A 45 1.67 10.95 -3.42
N THR A 46 2.09 12.14 -3.01
CA THR A 46 1.67 12.70 -1.71
C THR A 46 0.17 12.96 -1.66
N ARG A 47 -0.43 13.48 -2.74
CA ARG A 47 -1.90 13.60 -2.83
C ARG A 47 -2.58 12.24 -2.80
N ALA A 48 -2.08 11.27 -3.56
CA ALA A 48 -2.61 9.90 -3.55
C ALA A 48 -2.65 9.32 -2.12
N ALA A 49 -1.54 9.43 -1.38
CA ALA A 49 -1.46 8.99 0.01
C ALA A 49 -2.51 9.69 0.91
N ALA A 50 -2.69 11.01 0.75
CA ALA A 50 -3.71 11.76 1.48
C ALA A 50 -5.13 11.22 1.23
N HIS A 51 -5.47 10.92 -0.04
CA HIS A 51 -6.77 10.37 -0.38
C HIS A 51 -6.96 8.92 0.10
N PHE A 52 -5.91 8.11 0.07
CA PHE A 52 -5.96 6.74 0.59
C PHE A 52 -6.25 6.74 2.10
N VAL A 53 -5.59 7.60 2.86
CA VAL A 53 -5.85 7.76 4.30
C VAL A 53 -7.23 8.36 4.57
N ALA A 54 -7.65 9.38 3.81
CA ALA A 54 -8.97 9.98 3.98
C ALA A 54 -10.12 9.01 3.66
N GLN A 55 -9.89 8.06 2.76
CA GLN A 55 -10.87 7.06 2.33
C GLN A 55 -10.47 5.65 2.78
N ASP A 56 -9.91 5.55 3.98
CA ASP A 56 -9.37 4.32 4.57
C ASP A 56 -10.34 3.13 4.54
N SER A 57 -11.64 3.39 4.75
CA SER A 57 -12.67 2.34 4.70
C SER A 57 -12.77 1.68 3.32
N LEU A 58 -12.56 2.45 2.25
CA LEU A 58 -12.51 1.92 0.88
C LEU A 58 -11.22 1.13 0.65
N ILE A 59 -10.06 1.67 1.06
CA ILE A 59 -8.77 1.02 0.82
C ILE A 59 -8.74 -0.38 1.43
N LYS A 60 -9.37 -0.57 2.58
CA LYS A 60 -9.40 -1.84 3.32
C LYS A 60 -10.30 -2.92 2.72
N THR A 61 -11.04 -2.65 1.64
CA THR A 61 -11.98 -3.63 1.07
C THR A 61 -11.31 -4.67 0.17
N ASP A 62 -10.15 -4.36 -0.41
CA ASP A 62 -9.50 -5.18 -1.45
C ASP A 62 -7.98 -5.26 -1.24
N ALA A 63 -7.39 -6.43 -1.49
CA ALA A 63 -5.95 -6.66 -1.36
C ALA A 63 -5.14 -5.80 -2.34
N VAL A 64 -5.62 -5.59 -3.57
CA VAL A 64 -4.97 -4.74 -4.58
C VAL A 64 -4.91 -3.29 -4.09
N TYR A 65 -5.97 -2.82 -3.44
CA TYR A 65 -6.03 -1.45 -2.91
C TYR A 65 -5.07 -1.28 -1.74
N LEU A 66 -5.04 -2.25 -0.82
CA LEU A 66 -4.07 -2.27 0.28
C LEU A 66 -2.63 -2.32 -0.22
N MET A 67 -2.34 -3.07 -1.29
CA MET A 67 -0.99 -3.14 -1.85
C MET A 67 -0.57 -1.78 -2.41
N LYS A 68 -1.38 -1.22 -3.30
CA LYS A 68 -1.11 0.08 -3.93
C LYS A 68 -0.99 1.19 -2.91
N ALA A 69 -1.94 1.26 -1.96
CA ALA A 69 -1.92 2.27 -0.90
C ALA A 69 -0.75 2.06 0.07
N GLY A 70 -0.46 0.81 0.42
CA GLY A 70 0.67 0.42 1.28
C GLY A 70 1.98 0.96 0.75
N LEU A 71 2.33 0.61 -0.48
CA LEU A 71 3.58 1.06 -1.12
C LEU A 71 3.61 2.57 -1.35
N THR A 72 2.48 3.15 -1.78
CA THR A 72 2.40 4.61 -2.00
C THR A 72 2.68 5.37 -0.71
N CYS A 73 2.02 4.97 0.38
CA CYS A 73 2.11 5.60 1.68
C CYS A 73 3.46 5.35 2.38
N MET A 74 4.03 4.14 2.29
CA MET A 74 5.34 3.81 2.88
C MET A 74 6.48 4.66 2.30
N ASN A 75 6.38 5.01 1.02
CA ASN A 75 7.34 5.86 0.33
C ASN A 75 7.14 7.37 0.60
N GLN A 76 6.14 7.75 1.40
CA GLN A 76 5.97 9.14 1.83
C GLN A 76 6.71 9.44 3.14
N GLU A 77 6.88 10.72 3.44
CA GLU A 77 7.37 11.19 4.73
C GLU A 77 6.25 11.28 5.79
N GLY A 78 6.64 11.40 7.06
CA GLY A 78 5.73 11.67 8.16
C GLY A 78 4.71 10.56 8.41
N ALA A 79 3.47 10.96 8.74
CA ALA A 79 2.43 10.05 9.19
C ALA A 79 2.00 9.03 8.13
N TYR A 80 2.03 9.40 6.85
CA TYR A 80 1.63 8.51 5.75
C TYR A 80 2.45 7.22 5.73
N LYS A 81 3.75 7.30 6.05
CA LYS A 81 4.64 6.15 6.16
C LYS A 81 4.07 5.03 7.04
N LEU A 82 3.56 5.39 8.21
CA LEU A 82 2.97 4.42 9.16
C LEU A 82 1.63 3.86 8.68
N TYR A 83 0.82 4.65 7.96
CA TYR A 83 -0.38 4.13 7.30
C TYR A 83 -0.03 3.07 6.27
N GLY A 84 1.02 3.28 5.49
CA GLY A 84 1.46 2.32 4.49
C GLY A 84 1.91 1.00 5.10
N VAL A 85 2.69 1.05 6.20
CA VAL A 85 3.05 -0.14 6.99
C VAL A 85 1.80 -0.88 7.47
N ASN A 86 0.83 -0.15 8.03
CA ASN A 86 -0.41 -0.75 8.51
C ASN A 86 -1.24 -1.39 7.37
N TYR A 87 -1.26 -0.80 6.18
CA TYR A 87 -1.95 -1.38 5.02
C TYR A 87 -1.33 -2.70 4.59
N LEU A 88 0.01 -2.81 4.54
CA LEU A 88 0.65 -4.08 4.18
C LEU A 88 0.51 -5.14 5.27
N ILE A 89 0.54 -4.76 6.55
CA ILE A 89 0.23 -5.67 7.67
C ILE A 89 -1.20 -6.18 7.54
N LEU A 90 -2.16 -5.29 7.28
CA LEU A 90 -3.55 -5.67 7.09
C LEU A 90 -3.73 -6.58 5.87
N LEU A 91 -3.05 -6.30 4.75
CA LEU A 91 -3.08 -7.13 3.55
C LEU A 91 -2.68 -8.57 3.88
N SER A 92 -1.48 -8.75 4.47
CA SER A 92 -0.94 -10.07 4.77
C SER A 92 -1.75 -10.88 5.78
N ASN A 93 -2.55 -10.21 6.62
CA ASN A 93 -3.39 -10.85 7.64
C ASN A 93 -4.84 -11.09 7.17
N LYS A 94 -5.45 -10.13 6.47
CA LYS A 94 -6.84 -10.21 6.02
C LYS A 94 -6.99 -11.01 4.72
N PHE A 95 -5.97 -10.97 3.86
CA PHE A 95 -5.98 -11.60 2.55
C PHE A 95 -4.81 -12.59 2.37
N PRO A 96 -4.61 -13.57 3.26
CA PRO A 96 -3.42 -14.43 3.26
C PRO A 96 -3.33 -15.41 2.08
N GLN A 97 -4.35 -15.51 1.22
CA GLN A 97 -4.32 -16.34 0.01
C GLN A 97 -4.23 -15.49 -1.27
N ASP A 98 -4.25 -14.16 -1.13
CA ASP A 98 -4.09 -13.27 -2.26
C ASP A 98 -2.62 -13.26 -2.72
N ARG A 99 -2.42 -13.11 -4.04
CA ARG A 99 -1.09 -13.07 -4.66
C ARG A 99 -0.16 -12.02 -4.05
N TYR A 100 -0.72 -10.95 -3.48
CA TYR A 100 0.04 -9.86 -2.88
C TYR A 100 0.46 -10.11 -1.44
N ALA A 101 -0.07 -11.13 -0.76
CA ALA A 101 0.26 -11.40 0.63
C ALA A 101 1.75 -11.72 0.89
N PRO A 102 2.40 -12.62 0.13
CA PRO A 102 3.85 -12.84 0.28
C PRO A 102 4.66 -11.58 -0.08
N GLU A 103 4.24 -10.84 -1.11
CA GLU A 103 4.93 -9.60 -1.50
C GLU A 103 4.84 -8.53 -0.40
N ALA A 104 3.68 -8.36 0.23
CA ALA A 104 3.50 -7.42 1.34
C ALA A 104 4.42 -7.73 2.53
N LEU A 105 4.63 -9.01 2.85
CA LEU A 105 5.56 -9.42 3.91
C LEU A 105 7.02 -9.10 3.55
N LEU A 106 7.43 -9.35 2.30
CA LEU A 106 8.77 -9.02 1.85
C LEU A 106 9.02 -7.51 1.87
N GLN A 107 8.05 -6.72 1.41
CA GLN A 107 8.11 -5.25 1.43
C GLN A 107 8.18 -4.69 2.85
N LEU A 108 7.44 -5.27 3.79
CA LEU A 108 7.57 -4.95 5.22
C LEU A 108 8.97 -5.26 5.73
N ALA A 109 9.51 -6.45 5.45
CA ALA A 109 10.85 -6.84 5.89
C ALA A 109 11.93 -5.86 5.39
N LEU A 110 11.93 -5.57 4.07
CA LEU A 110 12.86 -4.62 3.46
C LEU A 110 12.75 -3.22 4.07
N PHE A 111 11.53 -2.79 4.40
CA PHE A 111 11.30 -1.49 5.00
C PHE A 111 11.80 -1.42 6.45
N PHE A 112 11.54 -2.45 7.26
CA PHE A 112 12.03 -2.49 8.63
C PHE A 112 13.55 -2.55 8.68
N ASP A 113 14.17 -3.41 7.86
CA ASP A 113 15.63 -3.53 7.78
C ASP A 113 16.28 -2.22 7.28
N GLY A 114 15.89 -1.74 6.10
CA GLY A 114 16.57 -0.62 5.45
C GLY A 114 16.15 0.76 5.95
N THR A 115 14.83 1.00 6.14
CA THR A 115 14.33 2.35 6.46
C THR A 115 14.29 2.60 7.96
N LEU A 116 14.01 1.58 8.77
CA LEU A 116 13.90 1.71 10.21
C LEU A 116 15.12 1.17 10.97
N GLY A 117 16.03 0.45 10.31
CA GLY A 117 17.19 -0.16 10.96
C GLY A 117 16.80 -1.24 11.96
N ASP A 118 15.62 -1.85 11.79
CA ASP A 118 15.02 -2.79 12.71
C ASP A 118 15.06 -4.20 12.12
N GLY A 119 16.26 -4.79 12.18
CA GLY A 119 16.54 -6.13 11.70
C GLY A 119 15.67 -7.19 12.37
N GLU A 120 15.42 -7.05 13.69
CA GLU A 120 14.56 -7.97 14.44
C GLU A 120 13.15 -8.06 13.84
N ARG A 121 12.47 -6.93 13.62
CA ARG A 121 11.14 -6.92 12.99
C ARG A 121 11.19 -7.38 11.53
N ALA A 122 12.25 -7.07 10.80
CA ALA A 122 12.42 -7.58 9.44
C ALA A 122 12.47 -9.11 9.41
N VAL A 123 13.26 -9.73 10.31
CA VAL A 123 13.34 -11.18 10.48
C VAL A 123 11.99 -11.80 10.80
N GLU A 124 11.17 -11.17 11.64
CA GLU A 124 9.81 -11.65 11.94
C GLU A 124 8.95 -11.78 10.68
N PHE A 125 8.92 -10.76 9.83
CA PHE A 125 8.15 -10.80 8.59
C PHE A 125 8.66 -11.85 7.61
N LEU A 126 9.99 -12.00 7.48
CA LEU A 126 10.61 -13.02 6.62
C LEU A 126 10.27 -14.44 7.07
N ARG A 127 10.34 -14.70 8.38
CA ARG A 127 9.95 -15.99 8.96
C ARG A 127 8.48 -16.30 8.70
N VAL A 128 7.61 -15.28 8.79
CA VAL A 128 6.19 -15.45 8.45
C VAL A 128 6.03 -15.79 6.96
N LEU A 129 6.75 -15.13 6.07
CA LEU A 129 6.72 -15.40 4.63
C LEU A 129 7.15 -16.84 4.34
N LEU A 130 8.32 -17.25 4.81
CA LEU A 130 8.87 -18.60 4.61
C LEU A 130 7.98 -19.69 5.18
N LYS A 131 7.35 -19.44 6.33
CA LYS A 131 6.44 -20.39 6.98
C LYS A 131 5.11 -20.53 6.24
N ARG A 132 4.52 -19.43 5.78
CA ARG A 132 3.18 -19.44 5.15
C ARG A 132 3.23 -19.73 3.65
N TYR A 133 4.32 -19.35 2.98
CA TYR A 133 4.46 -19.43 1.52
C TYR A 133 5.76 -20.11 1.10
N PRO A 134 6.05 -21.34 1.57
CA PRO A 134 7.34 -22.00 1.34
C PRO A 134 7.63 -22.32 -0.14
N GLU A 135 6.59 -22.48 -0.97
CA GLU A 135 6.72 -22.78 -2.41
C GLU A 135 6.59 -21.53 -3.29
N HIS A 136 6.38 -20.35 -2.70
CA HIS A 136 6.25 -19.11 -3.46
C HIS A 136 7.61 -18.66 -4.00
N THR A 137 7.64 -18.01 -5.16
CA THR A 137 8.89 -17.56 -5.80
C THR A 137 9.72 -16.65 -4.91
N LEU A 138 9.07 -15.80 -4.11
CA LEU A 138 9.72 -14.91 -3.13
C LEU A 138 10.29 -15.62 -1.89
N ALA A 139 10.04 -16.92 -1.69
CA ALA A 139 10.61 -17.63 -0.55
C ALA A 139 12.14 -17.67 -0.62
N THR A 140 12.70 -17.85 -1.82
CA THR A 140 14.15 -17.81 -2.03
C THR A 140 14.74 -16.45 -1.67
N ASP A 141 14.11 -15.36 -2.13
CA ASP A 141 14.56 -14.00 -1.84
C ASP A 141 14.43 -13.67 -0.34
N ALA A 142 13.35 -14.13 0.30
CA ALA A 142 13.14 -13.96 1.73
C ALA A 142 14.18 -14.71 2.56
N GLN A 143 14.56 -15.92 2.15
CA GLN A 143 15.62 -16.69 2.80
C GLN A 143 16.97 -15.98 2.65
N ALA A 144 17.29 -15.50 1.45
CA ALA A 144 18.54 -14.79 1.21
C ALA A 144 18.65 -13.50 2.06
N LEU A 145 17.56 -12.74 2.17
CA LEU A 145 17.53 -11.55 3.02
C LEU A 145 17.64 -11.91 4.52
N LEU A 146 16.99 -12.98 4.96
CA LEU A 146 17.07 -13.46 6.34
C LEU A 146 18.50 -13.84 6.73
N ASP A 147 19.20 -14.54 5.84
CA ASP A 147 20.59 -14.95 6.05
C ASP A 147 21.51 -13.72 6.12
N LEU A 148 21.28 -12.72 5.24
CA LEU A 148 22.06 -11.47 5.23
C LEU A 148 21.93 -10.70 6.56
N ILE A 149 20.70 -10.50 7.05
CA ILE A 149 20.43 -9.77 8.30
C ILE A 149 21.08 -10.51 9.49
N SER A 150 20.91 -11.84 9.54
CA SER A 150 21.44 -12.66 10.64
C SER A 150 22.98 -12.65 10.72
N VAL A 151 23.66 -12.59 9.56
CA VAL A 151 25.13 -12.46 9.52
C VAL A 151 25.59 -11.11 10.03
N SER A 152 24.88 -10.02 9.69
CA SER A 152 25.21 -8.68 10.18
C SER A 152 25.20 -8.60 11.70
N GLU A 153 24.13 -9.09 12.33
CA GLU A 153 23.97 -9.08 13.80
C GLU A 153 25.02 -9.97 14.51
N THR A 154 25.30 -11.15 13.96
CA THR A 154 26.28 -12.07 14.57
C THR A 154 27.72 -11.56 14.48
N GLY A 155 28.08 -10.85 13.40
CA GLY A 155 29.38 -10.19 13.26
C GLY A 155 29.60 -9.08 14.31
N GLU A 156 28.57 -8.31 14.61
CA GLU A 156 28.60 -7.27 15.66
C GLU A 156 28.81 -7.90 17.05
N ILE A 157 28.07 -8.97 17.36
CA ILE A 157 28.21 -9.69 18.64
C ILE A 157 29.62 -10.26 18.81
N GLN A 158 30.21 -10.81 17.75
CA GLN A 158 31.56 -11.36 17.82
C GLN A 158 32.60 -10.26 18.09
N THR A 159 32.46 -9.10 17.45
CA THR A 159 33.36 -7.95 17.66
C THR A 159 33.30 -7.44 19.10
N VAL A 160 32.10 -7.33 19.67
CA VAL A 160 31.91 -6.93 21.08
C VAL A 160 32.52 -7.96 22.04
N ARG A 161 32.32 -9.25 21.77
CA ARG A 161 32.90 -10.35 22.56
C ARG A 161 34.43 -10.31 22.55
N ASP A 162 35.03 -10.08 21.39
CA ASP A 162 36.49 -10.03 21.26
C ASP A 162 37.08 -8.80 21.98
N TRP A 163 36.36 -7.67 22.02
CA TRP A 163 36.75 -6.51 22.84
C TRP A 163 36.69 -6.83 24.35
N LEU A 164 35.60 -7.44 24.83
CA LEU A 164 35.42 -7.79 26.24
C LEU A 164 36.43 -8.84 26.76
N ASN A 165 36.97 -9.67 25.87
CA ASN A 165 37.92 -10.73 26.23
C ASN A 165 39.40 -10.29 26.15
N ASN A 166 39.67 -9.07 25.65
CA ASN A 166 41.02 -8.53 25.47
C ASN A 166 41.39 -7.47 26.53
N GLU A 167 40.60 -7.33 27.61
CA GLU A 167 40.94 -6.60 28.85
C GLU A 167 41.28 -7.56 30.00
#